data_AF-A0A1M6PSJ6-F1
#
_entry.id   AF-A0A1M6PSJ6-F1
#
_cell.length_a   1.000
_cell.length_b   1.000
_cell.length_c   1.000
_cell.angle_alpha   90.00
_cell.angle_beta   90.00
_cell.angle_gamma   90.00
#
_symmetry.space_group_name_H-M   'P 1'
#
loop_
_entity.id
_entity.type
_entity.pdbx_description
1 polymer ?
#
loop_
_entity_poly.entity_id
_entity_poly.type
_entity_poly.pdbx_seq_one_letter_code
_entity_poly.pdbx_strand_id
1 'polypeptide(L)'
;MREVISNYLIQISSSDIIPALSIYTKRFLNHEQVYTPFTDELGYFALPTYLPATWLPYLLPEWLRFDYRWMSSLLLLLGFGAYVAIVARLPKSARYTFLLTFLPFAFTYAIIRTDASIFGFTVESMIVGYYFLLVAGILLRSWPLQVLGLLLCLLSRFSLAIWLPLYFLLVFFQESKQRAFLMAGAVLVGVLALYIVPFMSQDWGLFFRVQAAYTDVAVGEWRHLNDQGLPYHLYNGVGLGNFFFRFADGELVDRIRLLKTVHIALLLLLTAAAGVIYWRQRLLRTDYRIYAVLVLKLYLITFYAFLQVPYSYLASVGMFLSLFLLLLVEGSGPGALVENKHGC
;
A
#
# COMPACT_ATOMS: atom_id res chain seq x y z
N MET A 1 -11.99 18.14 -1.79
CA MET A 1 -12.62 16.96 -2.41
C MET A 1 -13.72 17.30 -3.40
N ARG A 2 -14.77 18.05 -3.05
CA ARG A 2 -15.83 18.41 -4.02
C ARG A 2 -15.29 19.05 -5.30
N GLU A 3 -14.37 20.00 -5.17
CA GLU A 3 -13.69 20.66 -6.30
C GLU A 3 -12.82 19.69 -7.13
N VAL A 4 -12.12 18.75 -6.47
CA VAL A 4 -11.37 17.70 -7.16
C VAL A 4 -12.32 16.81 -7.96
N ILE A 5 -13.45 16.43 -7.37
CA ILE A 5 -14.45 15.56 -8.03
C ILE A 5 -15.04 16.24 -9.27
N SER A 6 -15.33 17.54 -9.20
CA SER A 6 -15.87 18.30 -10.34
C SER A 6 -14.86 18.51 -11.46
N ASN A 7 -13.57 18.67 -11.11
CA ASN A 7 -12.53 19.00 -12.09
C ASN A 7 -11.94 17.75 -12.77
N TYR A 8 -12.12 16.57 -12.18
CA TYR A 8 -11.57 15.31 -12.68
C TYR A 8 -12.72 14.36 -13.04
N LEU A 9 -13.24 14.46 -14.26
CA LEU A 9 -14.32 13.57 -14.69
C LEU A 9 -13.82 12.12 -14.85
N ILE A 10 -14.65 11.15 -14.45
CA ILE A 10 -14.34 9.73 -14.61
C ILE A 10 -14.51 9.37 -16.08
N GLN A 11 -13.39 9.30 -16.80
CA GLN A 11 -13.32 8.94 -18.21
C GLN A 11 -12.17 7.97 -18.41
N ILE A 12 -12.42 6.88 -19.14
CA ILE A 12 -11.43 5.81 -19.40
C ILE A 12 -10.18 6.38 -20.09
N SER A 13 -10.34 7.40 -20.95
CA SER A 13 -9.22 8.09 -21.62
C SER A 13 -8.26 8.80 -20.66
N SER A 14 -8.71 9.15 -19.46
CA SER A 14 -7.91 9.85 -18.45
C SER A 14 -7.37 8.91 -17.38
N SER A 15 -8.19 7.94 -16.96
CA SER A 15 -7.82 6.89 -16.01
C SER A 15 -8.84 5.76 -16.08
N ASP A 16 -8.33 4.53 -16.12
CA ASP A 16 -9.13 3.31 -16.10
C ASP A 16 -9.33 2.72 -14.70
N ILE A 17 -8.71 3.30 -13.66
CA ILE A 17 -8.76 2.76 -12.30
C ILE A 17 -10.20 2.67 -11.79
N ILE A 18 -10.92 3.79 -11.68
CA ILE A 18 -12.30 3.81 -11.17
C ILE A 18 -13.26 3.02 -12.10
N PRO A 19 -13.20 3.17 -13.44
CA PRO A 19 -13.97 2.32 -14.35
C PRO A 19 -13.75 0.83 -14.12
N ALA A 20 -12.49 0.39 -13.99
CA ALA A 20 -12.16 -1.01 -13.71
C ALA A 20 -12.79 -1.46 -12.39
N LEU A 21 -12.65 -0.70 -11.30
CA LEU A 21 -13.28 -1.04 -10.02
C LEU A 21 -14.80 -1.16 -10.11
N SER A 22 -15.47 -0.34 -10.93
CA SER A 22 -16.91 -0.46 -11.18
C SER A 22 -17.28 -1.78 -11.87
N ILE A 23 -16.41 -2.32 -12.73
CA ILE A 23 -16.63 -3.64 -13.34
C ILE A 23 -16.55 -4.74 -12.27
N TYR A 24 -15.55 -4.70 -11.38
CA TYR A 24 -15.44 -5.66 -10.27
C TYR A 24 -16.69 -5.68 -9.38
N THR A 25 -17.13 -4.48 -8.95
CA THR A 25 -18.26 -4.34 -8.04
C THR A 25 -19.56 -4.78 -8.71
N LYS A 26 -19.81 -4.39 -9.96
CA LYS A 26 -20.99 -4.82 -10.73
C LYS A 26 -21.02 -6.33 -10.93
N ARG A 27 -19.91 -6.93 -11.37
CA ARG A 27 -19.81 -8.39 -11.52
C ARG A 27 -20.13 -9.10 -10.21
N PHE A 28 -19.57 -8.64 -9.10
CA PHE A 28 -19.84 -9.21 -7.78
C PHE A 28 -21.32 -9.08 -7.38
N LEU A 29 -21.92 -7.89 -7.54
CA LEU A 29 -23.33 -7.63 -7.21
C LEU A 29 -24.30 -8.42 -8.09
N ASN A 30 -23.91 -8.72 -9.33
CA ASN A 30 -24.69 -9.52 -10.28
C ASN A 30 -24.44 -11.03 -10.16
N HIS A 31 -23.61 -11.47 -9.20
CA HIS A 31 -23.17 -12.87 -9.06
C HIS A 31 -22.42 -13.43 -10.28
N GLU A 32 -21.75 -12.56 -11.04
CA GLU A 32 -20.88 -12.91 -12.15
C GLU A 32 -19.46 -13.25 -11.67
N GLN A 33 -18.69 -13.94 -12.51
CA GLN A 33 -17.30 -14.22 -12.21
C GLN A 33 -16.48 -12.93 -12.21
N VAL A 34 -16.05 -12.49 -11.02
CA VAL A 34 -15.37 -11.21 -10.82
C VAL A 34 -14.06 -11.11 -11.61
N TYR A 35 -13.25 -12.17 -11.58
CA TYR A 35 -11.91 -12.18 -12.17
C TYR A 35 -11.86 -12.84 -13.57
N THR A 36 -12.79 -12.47 -14.45
CA THR A 36 -12.62 -12.70 -15.89
C THR A 36 -11.87 -11.52 -16.55
N PRO A 37 -11.13 -11.75 -17.65
CA PRO A 37 -10.56 -10.66 -18.45
C PRO A 37 -11.60 -9.60 -18.82
N PHE A 38 -11.17 -8.35 -18.92
CA PHE A 38 -11.93 -7.26 -19.54
C PHE A 38 -11.67 -7.35 -21.04
N THR A 39 -12.72 -7.41 -21.85
CA THR A 39 -12.58 -7.47 -23.32
C THR A 39 -13.11 -6.19 -23.95
N ASP A 40 -14.34 -5.82 -23.61
CA ASP A 40 -15.06 -4.72 -24.24
C ASP A 40 -15.42 -3.62 -23.24
N GLU A 41 -15.43 -3.92 -21.94
CA GLU A 41 -15.90 -3.00 -20.90
C GLU A 41 -14.98 -1.79 -20.69
N LEU A 42 -13.68 -1.95 -20.97
CA LEU A 42 -12.68 -0.87 -20.96
C LEU A 42 -12.30 -0.41 -22.37
N GLY A 43 -12.82 -1.05 -23.42
CA GLY A 43 -12.43 -0.80 -24.82
C GLY A 43 -11.08 -1.40 -25.22
N TYR A 44 -10.45 -2.19 -24.35
CA TYR A 44 -9.21 -2.93 -24.64
C TYR A 44 -9.11 -4.17 -23.73
N PHE A 45 -8.27 -5.13 -24.14
CA PHE A 45 -8.03 -6.34 -23.36
C PHE A 45 -7.19 -6.06 -22.11
N ALA A 46 -7.71 -6.40 -20.94
CA ALA A 46 -6.98 -6.30 -19.67
C ALA A 46 -7.29 -7.47 -18.74
N LEU A 47 -6.28 -7.93 -17.99
CA LEU A 47 -6.49 -8.92 -16.95
C LEU A 47 -6.92 -8.25 -15.64
N PRO A 48 -7.78 -8.91 -14.84
CA PRO A 48 -8.25 -8.37 -13.58
C PRO A 48 -7.14 -8.47 -12.51
N THR A 49 -6.38 -7.38 -12.33
CA THR A 49 -5.24 -7.35 -11.41
C THR A 49 -5.54 -6.84 -10.00
N TYR A 50 -6.67 -6.16 -9.78
CA TYR A 50 -7.02 -5.60 -8.48
C TYR A 50 -7.47 -6.68 -7.49
N LEU A 51 -6.85 -6.67 -6.30
CA LEU A 51 -7.18 -7.57 -5.20
C LEU A 51 -8.42 -7.11 -4.42
N PRO A 52 -9.06 -7.97 -3.60
CA PRO A 52 -10.37 -7.67 -2.99
C PRO A 52 -10.43 -6.40 -2.15
N ALA A 53 -9.43 -6.08 -1.34
CA ALA A 53 -9.45 -4.84 -0.56
C ALA A 53 -9.29 -3.58 -1.45
N THR A 54 -8.93 -3.72 -2.72
CA THR A 54 -8.90 -2.59 -3.66
C THR A 54 -10.27 -2.27 -4.25
N TRP A 55 -11.16 -3.26 -4.42
CA TRP A 55 -12.47 -3.04 -5.06
C TRP A 55 -13.68 -3.31 -4.15
N LEU A 56 -13.59 -4.24 -3.19
CA LEU A 56 -14.69 -4.64 -2.31
C LEU A 56 -15.28 -3.49 -1.48
N PRO A 57 -14.49 -2.53 -0.94
CA PRO A 57 -15.06 -1.36 -0.25
C PRO A 57 -15.98 -0.53 -1.15
N TYR A 58 -15.79 -0.62 -2.47
CA TYR A 58 -16.57 0.14 -3.44
C TYR A 58 -17.93 -0.49 -3.78
N LEU A 59 -18.26 -1.66 -3.21
CA LEU A 59 -19.63 -2.16 -3.25
C LEU A 59 -20.63 -1.15 -2.65
N LEU A 60 -20.22 -0.43 -1.59
CA LEU A 60 -21.08 0.56 -0.96
C LEU A 60 -21.39 1.77 -1.87
N PRO A 61 -20.41 2.48 -2.46
CA PRO A 61 -20.69 3.54 -3.43
C PRO A 61 -21.42 3.05 -4.68
N GLU A 62 -21.12 1.83 -5.17
CA GLU A 62 -21.85 1.26 -6.31
C GLU A 62 -23.33 1.04 -5.98
N TRP A 63 -23.63 0.47 -4.80
CA TRP A 63 -24.99 0.20 -4.35
C TRP A 63 -25.77 1.48 -4.00
N LEU A 64 -25.14 2.42 -3.28
CA LEU A 64 -25.74 3.70 -2.88
C LEU A 64 -25.67 4.78 -3.97
N ARG A 65 -25.08 4.49 -5.13
CA ARG A 65 -24.97 5.39 -6.30
C ARG A 65 -24.28 6.72 -5.99
N PHE A 66 -23.20 6.69 -5.21
CA PHE A 66 -22.34 7.87 -4.99
C PHE A 66 -20.93 7.67 -5.53
N ASP A 67 -20.19 8.77 -5.71
CA ASP A 67 -18.85 8.75 -6.32
C ASP A 67 -17.83 7.95 -5.49
N TYR A 68 -17.09 7.06 -6.15
CA TYR A 68 -16.11 6.17 -5.54
C TYR A 68 -15.05 6.94 -4.73
N ARG A 69 -14.67 8.15 -5.16
CA ARG A 69 -13.62 8.95 -4.52
C ARG A 69 -14.00 9.38 -3.10
N TRP A 70 -15.29 9.46 -2.78
CA TRP A 70 -15.74 9.66 -1.40
C TRP A 70 -15.42 8.48 -0.50
N MET A 71 -15.58 7.24 -0.98
CA MET A 71 -15.20 6.05 -0.23
C MET A 71 -13.68 6.02 0.02
N SER A 72 -12.89 6.31 -1.00
CA SER A 72 -11.43 6.40 -0.86
C SER A 72 -11.02 7.46 0.17
N SER A 73 -11.68 8.62 0.14
CA SER A 73 -11.46 9.71 1.12
C SER A 73 -11.89 9.32 2.53
N LEU A 74 -13.01 8.61 2.68
CA LEU A 74 -13.47 8.12 3.98
C LEU A 74 -12.46 7.15 4.60
N LEU A 75 -11.92 6.22 3.80
CA LEU A 75 -10.91 5.26 4.28
C LEU A 75 -9.59 5.94 4.63
N LEU A 76 -9.20 7.01 3.92
CA LEU A 76 -8.09 7.87 4.31
C LEU A 76 -8.36 8.55 5.67
N LEU A 77 -9.56 9.10 5.88
CA LEU A 77 -9.94 9.73 7.15
C LEU A 77 -9.96 8.74 8.32
N LEU A 78 -10.36 7.49 8.09
CA LEU A 78 -10.22 6.42 9.09
C LEU A 78 -8.75 6.18 9.44
N GLY A 79 -7.87 6.18 8.43
CA GLY A 79 -6.42 6.18 8.64
C GLY A 79 -5.96 7.35 9.50
N PHE A 80 -6.43 8.58 9.22
CA PHE A 80 -6.09 9.76 10.03
C PHE A 80 -6.58 9.62 11.47
N GLY A 81 -7.78 9.09 11.69
CA GLY A 81 -8.28 8.77 13.03
C GLY A 81 -7.34 7.82 13.78
N ALA A 82 -6.82 6.79 13.09
CA ALA A 82 -5.85 5.86 13.66
C ALA A 82 -4.50 6.52 13.99
N TYR A 83 -4.03 7.45 13.15
CA TYR A 83 -2.86 8.28 13.41
C TYR A 83 -3.09 9.19 14.64
N VAL A 84 -4.23 9.87 14.72
CA VAL A 84 -4.59 10.74 15.85
C VAL A 84 -4.69 9.95 17.15
N ALA A 85 -5.19 8.72 17.12
CA ALA A 85 -5.22 7.83 18.28
C ALA A 85 -3.80 7.52 18.83
N ILE A 86 -2.78 7.49 17.97
CA ILE A 86 -1.37 7.38 18.41
C ILE A 86 -0.90 8.71 19.02
N VAL A 87 -1.13 9.83 18.32
CA VAL A 87 -0.72 11.17 18.78
C VAL A 87 -1.31 11.50 20.15
N ALA A 88 -2.58 11.16 20.38
CA ALA A 88 -3.27 11.40 21.64
C ALA A 88 -2.66 10.63 22.83
N ARG A 89 -1.87 9.57 22.57
CA ARG A 89 -1.15 8.81 23.60
C ARG A 89 0.27 9.31 23.85
N LEU A 90 0.74 10.31 23.11
CA LEU A 90 2.05 10.91 23.33
C LEU A 90 2.00 11.88 24.53
N PRO A 91 2.95 11.81 25.47
CA PRO A 91 3.03 12.73 26.60
C PRO A 91 3.60 14.09 26.16
N LYS A 92 2.81 14.85 25.41
CA LYS A 92 3.19 16.15 24.83
C LYS A 92 2.18 17.22 25.19
N SER A 93 2.59 18.48 25.07
CA SER A 93 1.72 19.62 25.34
C SER A 93 0.53 19.66 24.36
N ALA A 94 -0.61 20.20 24.80
CA ALA A 94 -1.81 20.29 23.97
C ALA A 94 -1.57 21.01 22.62
N ARG A 95 -0.73 22.05 22.61
CA ARG A 95 -0.33 22.77 21.39
C ARG A 95 0.40 21.85 20.41
N TYR A 96 1.34 21.05 20.91
CA TYR A 96 2.11 20.13 20.10
C TYR A 96 1.24 18.99 19.56
N THR A 97 0.38 18.42 20.40
CA THR A 97 -0.61 17.41 20.01
C THR A 97 -1.57 17.93 18.95
N PHE A 98 -2.01 19.19 19.05
CA PHE A 98 -2.84 19.85 18.05
C PHE A 98 -2.12 19.97 16.69
N LEU A 99 -0.86 20.43 16.69
CA LEU A 99 -0.05 20.53 15.46
C LEU A 99 0.14 19.18 14.79
N LEU A 100 0.50 18.14 15.55
CA LEU A 100 0.67 16.79 15.03
C LEU A 100 -0.63 16.21 14.47
N THR A 101 -1.77 16.45 15.14
CA THR A 101 -3.10 16.01 14.71
C THR A 101 -3.49 16.61 13.35
N PHE A 102 -3.12 17.88 13.11
CA PHE A 102 -3.43 18.56 11.85
C PHE A 102 -2.47 18.16 10.71
N LEU A 103 -1.33 17.54 11.01
CA LEU A 103 -0.27 17.26 10.05
C LEU A 103 -0.72 16.41 8.84
N PRO A 104 -1.48 15.30 8.97
CA PRO A 104 -1.96 14.54 7.81
C PRO A 104 -2.90 15.34 6.91
N PHE A 105 -3.69 16.25 7.49
CA PHE A 105 -4.57 17.14 6.73
C PHE A 105 -3.78 18.19 5.97
N ALA A 106 -2.81 18.84 6.62
CA ALA A 106 -1.91 19.79 5.98
C ALA A 106 -1.13 19.14 4.83
N PHE A 107 -0.64 17.92 5.05
CA PHE A 107 0.08 17.15 4.04
C PHE A 107 -0.82 16.79 2.84
N THR A 108 -2.05 16.34 3.10
CA THR A 108 -3.04 16.06 2.06
C THR A 108 -3.38 17.32 1.25
N TYR A 109 -3.58 18.44 1.94
CA TYR A 109 -3.84 19.73 1.29
C TYR A 109 -2.67 20.13 0.39
N ALA A 110 -1.43 19.99 0.86
CA ALA A 110 -0.24 20.26 0.05
C ALA A 110 -0.21 19.40 -1.22
N ILE A 111 -0.47 18.09 -1.11
CA ILE A 111 -0.54 17.21 -2.29
C ILE A 111 -1.66 17.64 -3.24
N ILE A 112 -2.87 17.95 -2.75
CA ILE A 112 -3.97 18.42 -3.61
C ILE A 112 -3.58 19.69 -4.37
N ARG A 113 -2.82 20.59 -3.74
CA ARG A 113 -2.35 21.84 -4.38
C ARG A 113 -1.26 21.62 -5.41
N THR A 114 -0.46 20.56 -5.29
CA THR A 114 0.61 20.22 -6.22
C THR A 114 0.12 19.30 -7.35
N ASP A 115 -0.64 18.27 -7.01
CA ASP A 115 -1.15 17.27 -7.93
C ASP A 115 -2.47 16.66 -7.40
N ALA A 116 -3.58 17.35 -7.71
CA ALA A 116 -4.93 16.87 -7.35
C ALA A 116 -5.32 15.58 -8.10
N SER A 117 -4.63 15.22 -9.18
CA SER A 117 -4.95 14.05 -9.99
C SER A 117 -4.83 12.74 -9.21
N ILE A 118 -3.92 12.70 -8.23
CA ILE A 118 -3.75 11.58 -7.29
C ILE A 118 -5.08 11.27 -6.57
N PHE A 119 -5.89 12.27 -6.25
CA PHE A 119 -7.19 12.08 -5.61
C PHE A 119 -8.36 12.08 -6.61
N GLY A 120 -8.15 12.63 -7.81
CA GLY A 120 -9.16 12.79 -8.84
C GLY A 120 -9.34 11.55 -9.72
N PHE A 121 -8.26 10.83 -10.02
CA PHE A 121 -8.23 9.72 -10.97
C PHE A 121 -7.94 8.35 -10.35
N THR A 122 -7.58 8.32 -9.07
CA THR A 122 -7.12 7.08 -8.40
C THR A 122 -7.85 6.83 -7.10
N VAL A 123 -7.61 5.66 -6.53
CA VAL A 123 -8.09 5.25 -5.20
C VAL A 123 -6.95 5.06 -4.20
N GLU A 124 -5.79 5.67 -4.46
CA GLU A 124 -4.59 5.50 -3.62
C GLU A 124 -4.78 5.97 -2.18
N SER A 125 -5.64 6.96 -1.95
CA SER A 125 -5.91 7.49 -0.62
C SER A 125 -6.47 6.42 0.33
N MET A 126 -7.24 5.46 -0.19
CA MET A 126 -7.66 4.29 0.56
C MET A 126 -6.47 3.42 0.99
N ILE A 127 -5.53 3.16 0.07
CA ILE A 127 -4.35 2.34 0.34
C ILE A 127 -3.49 3.00 1.43
N VAL A 128 -3.32 4.33 1.35
CA VAL A 128 -2.68 5.11 2.42
C VAL A 128 -3.38 4.88 3.77
N GLY A 129 -4.72 4.93 3.79
CA GLY A 129 -5.52 4.64 4.98
C GLY A 129 -5.28 3.24 5.56
N TYR A 130 -5.13 2.22 4.72
CA TYR A 130 -4.82 0.86 5.15
C TYR A 130 -3.46 0.74 5.83
N TYR A 131 -2.44 1.39 5.28
CA TYR A 131 -1.13 1.41 5.93
C TYR A 131 -1.14 2.22 7.23
N PHE A 132 -1.97 3.26 7.35
CA PHE A 132 -2.14 3.98 8.62
C PHE A 132 -2.73 3.07 9.70
N LEU A 133 -3.75 2.27 9.36
CA LEU A 133 -4.32 1.27 10.26
C LEU A 133 -3.29 0.21 10.67
N LEU A 134 -2.47 -0.27 9.72
CA LEU A 134 -1.40 -1.22 10.00
C LEU A 134 -0.38 -0.64 10.99
N VAL A 135 0.16 0.55 10.71
CA VAL A 135 1.13 1.21 11.58
C VAL A 135 0.53 1.51 12.96
N ALA A 136 -0.73 1.95 13.01
CA ALA A 136 -1.45 2.13 14.27
C ALA A 136 -1.61 0.82 15.04
N GLY A 137 -1.97 -0.28 14.39
CA GLY A 137 -2.02 -1.60 15.02
C GLY A 137 -0.68 -2.01 15.63
N ILE A 138 0.42 -1.79 14.91
CA ILE A 138 1.78 -2.09 15.37
C ILE A 138 2.11 -1.24 16.60
N LEU A 139 1.96 0.09 16.52
CA LEU A 139 2.36 1.01 17.59
C LEU A 139 1.45 0.93 18.82
N LEU A 140 0.13 0.74 18.64
CA LEU A 140 -0.85 0.62 19.73
C LEU A 140 -0.92 -0.79 20.35
N ARG A 141 -0.14 -1.76 19.84
CA ARG A 141 -0.13 -3.18 20.27
C ARG A 141 -1.48 -3.91 20.13
N SER A 142 -2.39 -3.41 19.31
CA SER A 142 -3.71 -4.02 19.11
C SER A 142 -3.63 -5.15 18.09
N TRP A 143 -3.64 -6.41 18.54
CA TRP A 143 -3.56 -7.57 17.64
C TRP A 143 -4.69 -7.64 16.60
N PRO A 144 -5.97 -7.29 16.89
CA PRO A 144 -7.00 -7.30 15.87
C PRO A 144 -6.75 -6.22 14.81
N LEU A 145 -6.29 -5.04 15.23
CA LEU A 145 -5.95 -3.96 14.29
C LEU A 145 -4.70 -4.29 13.46
N GLN A 146 -3.73 -5.02 14.01
CA GLN A 146 -2.57 -5.55 13.26
C GLN A 146 -3.04 -6.53 12.19
N VAL A 147 -3.89 -7.51 12.55
CA VAL A 147 -4.43 -8.49 11.59
C VAL A 147 -5.27 -7.80 10.51
N LEU A 148 -6.15 -6.88 10.90
CA LEU A 148 -6.96 -6.10 9.96
C LEU A 148 -6.08 -5.28 9.01
N GLY A 149 -5.12 -4.52 9.53
CA GLY A 149 -4.19 -3.73 8.73
C GLY A 149 -3.36 -4.57 7.78
N LEU A 150 -2.87 -5.73 8.24
CA LEU A 150 -2.13 -6.69 7.41
C LEU A 150 -3.01 -7.25 6.28
N LEU A 151 -4.25 -7.65 6.59
CA LEU A 151 -5.20 -8.16 5.60
C LEU A 151 -5.54 -7.09 4.55
N LEU A 152 -5.89 -5.87 4.99
CA LEU A 152 -6.20 -4.77 4.09
C LEU A 152 -5.00 -4.41 3.18
N CYS A 153 -3.79 -4.41 3.72
CA CYS A 153 -2.59 -4.17 2.93
C CYS A 153 -2.33 -5.33 1.94
N LEU A 154 -2.38 -6.60 2.38
CA LEU A 154 -2.07 -7.76 1.53
C LEU A 154 -3.12 -7.95 0.43
N LEU A 155 -4.38 -7.74 0.77
CA LEU A 155 -5.52 -7.87 -0.13
C LEU A 155 -5.75 -6.60 -0.96
N SER A 156 -4.91 -5.59 -0.83
CA SER A 156 -4.88 -4.48 -1.78
C SER A 156 -3.64 -4.50 -2.66
N ARG A 157 -2.48 -4.90 -2.10
CA ARG A 157 -1.20 -5.04 -2.81
C ARG A 157 -0.32 -6.14 -2.20
N PHE A 158 0.41 -6.83 -3.06
CA PHE A 158 1.47 -7.76 -2.64
C PHE A 158 2.73 -7.09 -2.10
N SER A 159 2.74 -5.77 -1.93
CA SER A 159 3.95 -5.02 -1.59
C SER A 159 4.58 -5.51 -0.30
N LEU A 160 3.82 -5.82 0.76
CA LEU A 160 4.38 -6.24 2.05
C LEU A 160 4.73 -7.75 2.17
N ALA A 161 4.57 -8.55 1.12
CA ALA A 161 4.66 -10.00 1.23
C ALA A 161 6.02 -10.50 1.76
N ILE A 162 7.13 -9.92 1.28
CA ILE A 162 8.49 -10.32 1.70
C ILE A 162 8.83 -9.78 3.10
N TRP A 163 8.27 -8.66 3.51
CA TRP A 163 8.47 -8.09 4.84
C TRP A 163 7.74 -8.88 5.95
N LEU A 164 6.61 -9.51 5.61
CA LEU A 164 5.72 -10.16 6.57
C LEU A 164 6.37 -11.26 7.44
N PRO A 165 7.19 -12.19 6.89
CA PRO A 165 7.91 -13.17 7.69
C PRO A 165 8.79 -12.54 8.77
N LEU A 166 9.50 -11.46 8.44
CA LEU A 166 10.32 -10.74 9.41
C LEU A 166 9.43 -10.16 10.52
N TYR A 167 8.30 -9.53 10.18
CA TYR A 167 7.38 -8.99 11.18
C TYR A 167 6.87 -10.06 12.14
N PHE A 168 6.46 -11.23 11.65
CA PHE A 168 6.02 -12.33 12.51
C PHE A 168 7.16 -12.89 13.36
N LEU A 169 8.39 -12.95 12.85
CA LEU A 169 9.56 -13.30 13.66
C LEU A 169 9.80 -12.29 14.79
N LEU A 170 9.65 -10.99 14.54
CA LEU A 170 9.76 -9.96 15.57
C LEU A 170 8.71 -10.18 16.68
N VAL A 171 7.44 -10.39 16.32
CA VAL A 171 6.36 -10.69 17.29
C VAL A 171 6.64 -11.99 18.06
N PHE A 172 7.11 -13.03 17.36
CA PHE A 172 7.42 -14.34 17.94
C PHE A 172 8.49 -14.25 19.03
N PHE A 173 9.53 -13.44 18.81
CA PHE A 173 10.63 -13.29 19.76
C PHE A 173 10.38 -12.26 20.87
N GLN A 174 9.53 -11.26 20.65
CA GLN A 174 9.38 -10.12 21.58
C GLN A 174 8.08 -10.09 22.36
N GLU A 175 7.02 -10.73 21.87
CA GLU A 175 5.75 -10.80 22.58
C GLU A 175 5.48 -12.23 23.06
N SER A 176 4.93 -13.07 22.18
CA SER A 176 4.73 -14.49 22.48
C SER A 176 4.61 -15.30 21.19
N LYS A 177 5.08 -16.55 21.25
CA LYS A 177 4.97 -17.50 20.15
C LYS A 177 3.51 -17.73 19.74
N GLN A 178 2.64 -17.88 20.73
CA GLN A 178 1.20 -18.09 20.52
C GLN A 178 0.59 -16.90 19.74
N ARG A 179 0.90 -15.66 20.14
CA ARG A 179 0.39 -14.48 19.44
C ARG A 179 0.89 -14.42 17.99
N ALA A 180 2.16 -14.70 17.75
CA ALA A 180 2.71 -14.73 16.39
C ALA A 180 1.99 -15.76 15.50
N PHE A 181 1.77 -16.98 15.99
CA PHE A 181 1.04 -18.01 15.25
C PHE A 181 -0.44 -17.67 15.06
N LEU A 182 -1.11 -17.11 16.07
CA LEU A 182 -2.50 -16.66 15.94
C LEU A 182 -2.64 -15.55 14.90
N MET A 183 -1.74 -14.58 14.90
CA MET A 183 -1.73 -13.51 13.90
C MET A 183 -1.45 -14.06 12.49
N ALA A 184 -0.43 -14.90 12.33
CA ALA A 184 -0.09 -15.51 11.06
C ALA A 184 -1.23 -16.39 10.52
N GLY A 185 -1.84 -17.20 11.39
CA GLY A 185 -3.00 -18.03 11.08
C GLY A 185 -4.22 -17.19 10.70
N ALA A 186 -4.52 -16.12 11.44
CA ALA A 186 -5.64 -15.24 11.14
C ALA A 186 -5.46 -14.50 9.79
N VAL A 187 -4.24 -14.05 9.50
CA VAL A 187 -3.92 -13.45 8.19
C VAL A 187 -4.05 -14.48 7.07
N LEU A 188 -3.52 -15.69 7.25
CA LEU A 188 -3.63 -16.76 6.26
C LEU A 188 -5.10 -17.14 6.00
N VAL A 189 -5.87 -17.38 7.06
CA VAL A 189 -7.31 -17.68 6.96
C VAL A 189 -8.06 -16.53 6.30
N GLY A 190 -7.74 -15.27 6.64
CA GLY A 190 -8.37 -14.11 6.01
C GLY A 190 -8.05 -14.00 4.51
N VAL A 191 -6.81 -14.24 4.09
CA VAL A 191 -6.45 -14.26 2.65
C VAL A 191 -7.15 -15.41 1.93
N LEU A 192 -7.21 -16.61 2.55
CA LEU A 192 -7.92 -17.75 1.99
C LEU A 192 -9.41 -17.46 1.83
N ALA A 193 -10.06 -16.97 2.90
CA ALA A 193 -11.50 -16.74 2.95
C ALA A 193 -11.96 -15.55 2.09
N LEU A 194 -11.17 -14.47 2.01
CA LEU A 194 -11.56 -13.24 1.32
C LEU A 194 -11.06 -13.16 -0.12
N TYR A 195 -10.10 -14.00 -0.52
CA TYR A 195 -9.52 -13.95 -1.86
C TYR A 195 -9.43 -15.31 -2.55
N ILE A 196 -8.67 -16.24 -1.98
CA ILE A 196 -8.29 -17.47 -2.72
C ILE A 196 -9.50 -18.38 -2.93
N VAL A 197 -10.22 -18.72 -1.87
CA VAL A 197 -11.40 -19.61 -1.93
C VAL A 197 -12.54 -19.00 -2.75
N PRO A 198 -12.97 -17.75 -2.55
CA PRO A 198 -14.11 -17.21 -3.31
C PRO A 198 -13.80 -16.93 -4.78
N PHE A 199 -12.55 -16.60 -5.12
CA PHE A 199 -12.23 -16.09 -6.46
C PHE A 199 -11.20 -16.92 -7.23
N MET A 200 -10.09 -17.31 -6.60
CA MET A 200 -9.02 -18.04 -7.31
C MET A 200 -9.30 -19.55 -7.44
N SER A 201 -10.21 -20.10 -6.64
CA SER A 201 -10.60 -21.52 -6.72
C SER A 201 -11.19 -21.91 -8.09
N GLN A 202 -11.73 -20.93 -8.82
CA GLN A 202 -12.32 -21.10 -10.14
C GLN A 202 -11.25 -21.22 -11.24
N ASP A 203 -10.08 -20.60 -11.04
CA ASP A 203 -8.95 -20.65 -11.97
C ASP A 203 -7.63 -20.36 -11.23
N TRP A 204 -6.95 -21.43 -10.81
CA TRP A 204 -5.66 -21.34 -10.13
C TRP A 204 -4.54 -20.79 -11.00
N GLY A 205 -4.67 -20.90 -12.33
CA GLY A 205 -3.70 -20.38 -13.29
C GLY A 205 -3.77 -18.86 -13.45
N LEU A 206 -4.90 -18.25 -13.08
CA LEU A 206 -5.12 -16.80 -13.20
C LEU A 206 -4.04 -16.01 -12.46
N PHE A 207 -3.63 -16.45 -11.28
CA PHE A 207 -2.57 -15.77 -10.52
C PHE A 207 -1.29 -15.63 -11.34
N PHE A 208 -0.82 -16.72 -11.96
CA PHE A 208 0.39 -16.70 -12.77
C PHE A 208 0.24 -15.87 -14.05
N ARG A 209 -0.93 -15.91 -14.69
CA ARG A 209 -1.20 -15.10 -15.89
C ARG A 209 -1.25 -13.61 -15.59
N VAL A 210 -1.86 -13.21 -14.46
CA VAL A 210 -1.84 -11.82 -13.97
C VAL A 210 -0.41 -11.37 -13.67
N GLN A 211 0.42 -12.22 -13.05
CA GLN A 211 1.83 -11.90 -12.79
C GLN A 211 2.66 -11.75 -14.08
N ALA A 212 2.36 -12.54 -15.11
CA ALA A 212 2.99 -12.41 -16.42
C ALA A 212 2.57 -11.10 -17.12
N ALA A 213 1.27 -10.79 -17.11
CA ALA A 213 0.71 -9.61 -17.76
C ALA A 213 1.27 -8.27 -17.23
N TYR A 214 1.73 -8.19 -15.97
CA TYR A 214 2.43 -7.00 -15.49
C TYR A 214 3.68 -6.66 -16.31
N THR A 215 4.37 -7.68 -16.85
CA THR A 215 5.55 -7.47 -17.70
C THR A 215 5.11 -6.93 -19.06
N ASP A 216 4.02 -7.45 -19.61
CA ASP A 216 3.48 -7.01 -20.91
C ASP A 216 2.95 -5.57 -20.84
N VAL A 217 2.24 -5.24 -19.77
CA VAL A 217 1.81 -3.86 -19.47
C VAL A 217 3.03 -2.96 -19.33
N ALA A 218 4.06 -3.36 -18.58
CA ALA A 218 5.28 -2.58 -18.46
C ALA A 218 5.98 -2.35 -19.81
N VAL A 219 6.00 -3.34 -20.70
CA VAL A 219 6.51 -3.18 -22.07
C VAL A 219 5.69 -2.15 -22.85
N GLY A 220 4.37 -2.19 -22.76
CA GLY A 220 3.49 -1.20 -23.38
C GLY A 220 3.74 0.22 -22.86
N GLU A 221 3.79 0.37 -21.53
CA GLU A 221 4.02 1.64 -20.86
C GLU A 221 5.42 2.22 -21.15
N TRP A 222 6.44 1.37 -21.27
CA TRP A 222 7.79 1.80 -21.64
C TRP A 222 7.90 2.18 -23.13
N ARG A 223 6.95 1.75 -23.97
CA ARG A 223 6.84 2.19 -25.37
C ARG A 223 5.98 3.44 -25.55
N HIS A 224 5.21 3.83 -24.54
CA HIS A 224 4.42 5.06 -24.57
C HIS A 224 5.34 6.27 -24.37
N LEU A 225 5.68 6.95 -25.46
CA LEU A 225 6.66 8.04 -25.46
C LEU A 225 5.98 9.40 -25.22
N ASN A 226 6.69 10.29 -24.53
CA ASN A 226 6.35 11.71 -24.41
C ASN A 226 6.82 12.50 -25.65
N ASP A 227 6.56 13.82 -25.66
CA ASP A 227 6.95 14.72 -26.74
C ASP A 227 8.47 14.78 -27.01
N GLN A 228 9.29 14.30 -26.08
CA GLN A 228 10.75 14.23 -26.21
C GLN A 228 11.23 12.86 -26.72
N GLY A 229 10.31 11.95 -27.07
CA GLY A 229 10.64 10.59 -27.50
C GLY A 229 11.13 9.68 -26.36
N LEU A 230 10.87 10.04 -25.10
CA LEU A 230 11.25 9.26 -23.92
C LEU A 230 10.01 8.58 -23.30
N PRO A 231 10.14 7.40 -22.69
CA PRO A 231 9.00 6.73 -22.05
C PRO A 231 8.34 7.61 -20.98
N TYR A 232 7.07 7.96 -21.20
CA TYR A 232 6.36 8.99 -20.44
C TYR A 232 6.35 8.70 -18.94
N HIS A 233 5.90 7.50 -18.53
CA HIS A 233 5.77 7.17 -17.12
C HIS A 233 7.11 6.93 -16.41
N LEU A 234 8.17 6.57 -17.13
CA LEU A 234 9.50 6.43 -16.53
C LEU A 234 10.14 7.78 -16.18
N TYR A 235 9.93 8.79 -17.01
CA TYR A 235 10.57 10.10 -16.86
C TYR A 235 9.69 11.13 -16.13
N ASN A 236 8.37 10.95 -16.12
CA ASN A 236 7.43 11.76 -15.31
C ASN A 236 7.04 11.10 -13.98
N GLY A 237 7.44 9.85 -13.77
CA GLY A 237 7.16 9.06 -12.58
C GLY A 237 8.16 9.26 -11.44
N VAL A 238 7.95 8.49 -10.37
CA VAL A 238 8.85 8.47 -9.20
C VAL A 238 9.45 7.08 -9.04
N GLY A 239 10.69 6.89 -9.48
CA GLY A 239 11.39 5.61 -9.36
C GLY A 239 12.72 5.57 -10.10
N LEU A 240 13.31 4.39 -10.13
CA LEU A 240 14.61 4.12 -10.76
C LEU A 240 14.47 3.37 -12.10
N GLY A 241 13.25 3.15 -12.59
CA GLY A 241 13.01 2.45 -13.86
C GLY A 241 13.71 3.13 -15.06
N ASN A 242 13.80 4.46 -15.04
CA ASN A 242 14.53 5.24 -16.06
C ASN A 242 16.04 4.88 -16.12
N PHE A 243 16.66 4.54 -14.99
CA PHE A 243 18.05 4.09 -14.93
C PHE A 243 18.24 2.78 -15.70
N PHE A 244 17.37 1.79 -15.46
CA PHE A 244 17.40 0.52 -16.19
C PHE A 244 17.08 0.71 -17.66
N PHE A 245 16.12 1.58 -17.99
CA PHE A 245 15.84 1.91 -19.38
C PHE A 245 17.05 2.47 -20.11
N ARG A 246 17.84 3.34 -19.46
CA ARG A 246 18.98 4.03 -20.09
C ARG A 246 20.27 3.21 -20.12
N PHE A 247 20.55 2.45 -19.06
CA PHE A 247 21.88 1.87 -18.84
C PHE A 247 21.92 0.35 -18.87
N ALA A 248 20.77 -0.34 -18.83
CA ALA A 248 20.78 -1.80 -18.99
C ALA A 248 20.90 -2.18 -20.47
N ASP A 249 21.75 -3.15 -20.74
CA ASP A 249 21.92 -3.73 -22.08
C ASP A 249 20.72 -4.62 -22.47
N GLY A 250 20.62 -4.92 -23.77
CA GLY A 250 19.61 -5.84 -24.31
C GLY A 250 18.30 -5.16 -24.72
N GLU A 251 17.32 -5.98 -25.07
CA GLU A 251 15.99 -5.55 -25.50
C GLU A 251 15.15 -5.04 -24.31
N LEU A 252 14.04 -4.35 -24.61
CA LEU A 252 13.16 -3.77 -23.61
C LEU A 252 12.71 -4.77 -22.52
N VAL A 253 12.39 -5.99 -22.95
CA VAL A 253 11.98 -7.08 -22.05
C VAL A 253 13.11 -7.50 -21.12
N ASP A 254 14.36 -7.54 -21.60
CA ASP A 254 15.52 -7.89 -20.78
C ASP A 254 15.81 -6.82 -19.73
N ARG A 255 15.66 -5.54 -20.09
CA ARG A 255 15.80 -4.42 -19.14
C ARG A 255 14.75 -4.46 -18.03
N ILE A 256 13.49 -4.76 -18.38
CA ILE A 256 12.40 -4.92 -17.41
C ILE A 256 12.65 -6.15 -16.51
N ARG A 257 13.12 -7.28 -17.08
CA ARG A 257 13.49 -8.47 -16.31
C ARG A 257 14.65 -8.21 -15.34
N LEU A 258 15.65 -7.43 -15.77
CA LEU A 258 16.75 -7.02 -14.91
C LEU A 258 16.25 -6.15 -13.76
N LEU A 259 15.42 -5.12 -14.05
CA LEU A 259 14.79 -4.29 -13.02
C LEU A 259 14.01 -5.13 -12.01
N LYS A 260 13.18 -6.08 -12.48
CA LYS A 260 12.39 -6.98 -11.62
C LYS A 260 13.28 -7.87 -10.75
N THR A 261 14.36 -8.41 -11.32
CA THR A 261 15.33 -9.22 -10.57
C THR A 261 16.02 -8.41 -9.49
N VAL A 262 16.51 -7.21 -9.82
CA VAL A 262 17.14 -6.30 -8.86
C VAL A 262 16.15 -5.89 -7.77
N HIS A 263 14.91 -5.56 -8.14
CA HIS A 263 13.84 -5.25 -7.20
C HIS A 263 13.67 -6.36 -6.15
N ILE A 264 13.41 -7.60 -6.58
CA ILE A 264 13.20 -8.73 -5.67
C ILE A 264 14.45 -9.00 -4.82
N ALA A 265 15.64 -8.96 -5.43
CA ALA A 265 16.90 -9.17 -4.73
C ALA A 265 17.12 -8.14 -3.62
N LEU A 266 16.85 -6.85 -3.89
CA LEU A 266 17.00 -5.78 -2.91
C LEU A 266 15.99 -5.90 -1.77
N LEU A 267 14.74 -6.28 -2.04
CA LEU A 267 13.75 -6.51 -0.98
C LEU A 267 14.12 -7.69 -0.06
N LEU A 268 14.60 -8.79 -0.65
CA LEU A 268 15.08 -9.94 0.10
C LEU A 268 16.31 -9.58 0.92
N LEU A 269 17.30 -8.90 0.32
CA LEU A 269 18.51 -8.45 1.00
C LEU A 269 18.18 -7.49 2.14
N LEU A 270 17.32 -6.50 1.92
CA LEU A 270 16.91 -5.53 2.94
C LEU A 270 16.23 -6.25 4.11
N THR A 271 15.31 -7.17 3.83
CA THR A 271 14.57 -7.90 4.86
C THR A 271 15.49 -8.84 5.64
N ALA A 272 16.38 -9.56 4.96
CA ALA A 272 17.37 -10.42 5.60
C ALA A 272 18.38 -9.61 6.43
N ALA A 273 18.90 -8.51 5.88
CA ALA A 273 19.80 -7.61 6.57
C ALA A 273 19.13 -7.00 7.80
N ALA A 274 17.88 -6.57 7.71
CA ALA A 274 17.10 -6.13 8.86
C ALA A 274 17.00 -7.26 9.91
N GLY A 275 16.64 -8.48 9.52
CA GLY A 275 16.62 -9.63 10.44
C GLY A 275 17.97 -9.89 11.14
N VAL A 276 19.08 -9.85 10.39
CA VAL A 276 20.44 -10.04 10.92
C VAL A 276 20.86 -8.89 11.83
N ILE A 277 20.62 -7.64 11.43
CA ILE A 277 20.90 -6.44 12.22
C ILE A 277 20.13 -6.52 13.53
N TYR A 278 18.83 -6.82 13.46
CA TYR A 278 17.99 -7.00 14.63
C TYR A 278 18.52 -8.08 15.57
N TRP A 279 18.91 -9.24 15.02
CA TRP A 279 19.45 -10.35 15.80
C TRP A 279 20.79 -10.02 16.45
N ARG A 280 21.70 -9.38 15.72
CA ARG A 280 23.01 -8.95 16.24
C ARG A 280 22.88 -7.83 17.26
N GLN A 281 21.93 -6.94 17.06
CA GLN A 281 21.65 -5.80 17.94
C GLN A 281 20.57 -6.11 18.97
N ARG A 282 20.30 -7.40 19.28
CA ARG A 282 19.27 -7.88 20.24
C ARG A 282 19.29 -7.24 21.64
N LEU A 283 20.18 -6.29 21.91
CA LEU A 283 20.59 -5.77 23.22
C LEU A 283 20.59 -4.24 23.38
N LEU A 284 20.15 -3.43 22.41
CA LEU A 284 20.18 -1.96 22.57
C LEU A 284 18.77 -1.33 22.52
N ARG A 285 17.96 -1.63 23.54
CA ARG A 285 16.83 -0.82 24.07
C ARG A 285 15.71 -0.38 23.11
N THR A 286 15.73 -0.77 21.84
CA THR A 286 14.79 -0.27 20.83
C THR A 286 13.55 -1.15 20.80
N ASP A 287 12.38 -0.54 21.00
CA ASP A 287 11.11 -1.23 20.94
C ASP A 287 10.90 -1.85 19.54
N TYR A 288 10.61 -3.15 19.48
CA TYR A 288 10.46 -3.88 18.22
C TYR A 288 9.37 -3.30 17.31
N ARG A 289 8.37 -2.59 17.87
CA ARG A 289 7.32 -1.90 17.10
C ARG A 289 7.91 -0.78 16.25
N ILE A 290 8.77 0.03 16.86
CA ILE A 290 9.49 1.12 16.20
C ILE A 290 10.38 0.53 15.10
N TYR A 291 11.12 -0.53 15.45
CA TYR A 291 11.95 -1.25 14.51
C TYR A 291 11.15 -1.79 13.31
N ALA A 292 10.01 -2.44 13.56
CA ALA A 292 9.13 -2.96 12.51
C ALA A 292 8.64 -1.86 11.56
N VAL A 293 8.21 -0.71 12.08
CA VAL A 293 7.75 0.44 11.28
C VAL A 293 8.89 1.06 10.46
N LEU A 294 10.09 1.19 11.04
CA LEU A 294 11.27 1.69 10.33
C LEU A 294 11.65 0.77 9.17
N VAL A 295 11.71 -0.54 9.41
CA VAL A 295 12.01 -1.52 8.37
C VAL A 295 10.90 -1.55 7.31
N LEU A 296 9.63 -1.48 7.71
CA LEU A 296 8.50 -1.38 6.77
C LEU A 296 8.65 -0.17 5.85
N LYS A 297 9.03 0.99 6.41
CA LYS A 297 9.23 2.22 5.64
C LYS A 297 10.39 2.11 4.65
N LEU A 298 11.55 1.62 5.08
CA LEU A 298 12.69 1.37 4.18
C LEU A 298 12.35 0.36 3.09
N TYR A 299 11.64 -0.70 3.47
CA TYR A 299 11.15 -1.72 2.57
C TYR A 299 10.21 -1.11 1.50
N LEU A 300 9.23 -0.29 1.89
CA LEU A 300 8.31 0.34 0.93
C LEU A 300 8.98 1.36 0.04
N ILE A 301 9.94 2.14 0.56
CA ILE A 301 10.75 3.05 -0.29
C ILE A 301 11.46 2.24 -1.38
N THR A 302 12.08 1.12 -1.00
CA THR A 302 12.74 0.22 -1.96
C THR A 302 11.71 -0.38 -2.92
N PHE A 303 10.57 -0.85 -2.42
CA PHE A 303 9.52 -1.44 -3.26
C PHE A 303 9.03 -0.46 -4.34
N TYR A 304 8.68 0.76 -3.94
CA TYR A 304 8.14 1.76 -4.87
C TYR A 304 9.21 2.35 -5.79
N ALA A 305 10.47 2.45 -5.34
CA ALA A 305 11.57 2.92 -6.17
C ALA A 305 11.88 1.98 -7.36
N PHE A 306 11.60 0.69 -7.22
CA PHE A 306 11.91 -0.33 -8.24
C PHE A 306 10.66 -0.92 -8.92
N LEU A 307 9.52 -0.22 -8.85
CA LEU A 307 8.35 -0.58 -9.66
C LEU A 307 8.67 -0.52 -11.16
N GLN A 308 8.11 -1.46 -11.91
CA GLN A 308 8.28 -1.53 -13.35
C GLN A 308 7.67 -0.30 -14.04
N VAL A 309 6.50 0.16 -13.57
CA VAL A 309 5.86 1.39 -14.06
C VAL A 309 5.68 2.34 -12.86
N PRO A 310 6.51 3.39 -12.75
CA PRO A 310 6.61 4.20 -11.53
C PRO A 310 5.58 5.35 -11.52
N TYR A 311 4.28 5.02 -11.47
CA TYR A 311 3.24 6.05 -11.36
C TYR A 311 3.43 6.89 -10.08
N SER A 312 3.38 8.22 -10.22
CA SER A 312 3.63 9.18 -9.11
C SER A 312 2.70 8.94 -7.91
N TYR A 313 1.44 8.60 -8.17
CA TYR A 313 0.43 8.34 -7.14
C TYR A 313 0.81 7.18 -6.21
N LEU A 314 1.55 6.17 -6.70
CA LEU A 314 1.96 5.01 -5.90
C LEU A 314 2.94 5.39 -4.79
N ALA A 315 3.75 6.44 -5.02
CA ALA A 315 4.68 6.96 -4.03
C ALA A 315 3.98 7.62 -2.84
N SER A 316 2.68 7.96 -2.95
CA SER A 316 1.90 8.57 -1.87
C SER A 316 1.91 7.73 -0.60
N VAL A 317 1.81 6.40 -0.71
CA VAL A 317 1.88 5.46 0.43
C VAL A 317 3.19 5.67 1.18
N GLY A 318 4.32 5.68 0.47
CA GLY A 318 5.62 5.96 1.06
C GLY A 318 5.64 7.33 1.75
N MET A 319 5.20 8.38 1.05
CA MET A 319 5.22 9.75 1.58
C MET A 319 4.42 9.92 2.86
N PHE A 320 3.17 9.44 2.89
CA PHE A 320 2.30 9.53 4.08
C PHE A 320 2.86 8.73 5.27
N LEU A 321 3.56 7.60 5.03
CA LEU A 321 4.18 6.85 6.11
C LEU A 321 5.34 7.59 6.77
N SER A 322 5.94 8.59 6.11
CA SER A 322 6.94 9.46 6.72
C SER A 322 6.37 10.25 7.91
N LEU A 323 5.05 10.48 7.98
CA LEU A 323 4.42 11.17 9.11
C LEU A 323 4.60 10.41 10.43
N PHE A 324 4.59 9.07 10.39
CA PHE A 324 4.86 8.27 11.57
C PHE A 324 6.33 8.33 11.98
N LEU A 325 7.27 8.51 11.05
CA LEU A 325 8.69 8.68 11.41
C LEU A 325 8.90 9.93 12.26
N LEU A 326 8.18 11.02 11.98
CA LEU A 326 8.21 12.23 12.79
C LEU A 326 7.75 11.93 14.22
N LEU A 327 6.65 11.17 14.38
CA LEU A 327 6.19 10.72 15.70
C LEU A 327 7.23 9.86 16.42
N LEU A 328 7.95 9.01 15.70
CA LEU A 328 8.96 8.12 16.27
C LEU A 328 10.18 8.90 16.76
N VAL A 329 10.69 9.86 15.96
CA VAL A 329 11.81 10.72 16.35
C VAL A 329 11.44 11.57 17.58
N GLU A 330 10.23 12.12 17.60
CA GLU A 330 9.76 13.03 18.66
C GLU A 330 9.30 12.30 19.93
N GLY A 331 8.85 11.05 19.79
CA GLY A 331 8.41 10.16 20.87
C GLY A 331 9.52 9.34 21.51
N SER A 332 10.79 9.52 21.07
CA SER A 332 11.97 8.75 21.51
C SER A 332 12.46 9.08 22.93
N GLY A 333 11.55 9.07 23.90
CA GLY A 333 11.87 8.65 25.26
C GLY A 333 11.49 7.17 25.39
N PRO A 334 12.40 6.24 25.77
CA PRO A 334 12.12 4.80 25.87
C PRO A 334 10.89 4.39 26.73
N GLY A 335 10.31 5.31 27.51
CA GLY A 335 9.11 5.08 28.32
C GLY A 335 7.78 5.65 27.77
N ALA A 336 7.81 6.59 26.81
CA ALA A 336 6.63 7.42 26.50
C ALA A 336 5.43 6.68 25.88
N LEU A 337 5.67 5.56 25.19
CA LEU A 337 4.63 4.67 24.63
C LEU A 337 4.55 3.31 25.36
N VAL A 338 5.24 3.18 26.50
CA VAL A 338 5.41 1.92 27.24
C VAL A 338 4.84 2.00 28.66
N GLU A 339 4.81 3.17 29.30
CA GLU A 339 4.36 3.36 30.69
C GLU A 339 2.84 3.49 30.90
N ASN A 340 2.06 2.60 30.28
CA ASN A 340 0.64 2.44 30.65
C ASN A 340 0.33 0.98 31.00
N LYS A 341 1.18 0.39 31.85
CA LYS A 341 1.02 -1.00 32.34
C LYS A 341 0.41 -1.12 33.74
N HIS A 342 0.18 -0.02 34.46
CA HIS A 342 -0.42 -0.06 35.81
C HIS A 342 -1.47 1.03 36.02
N GLY A 343 -2.64 0.85 35.39
CA GLY A 343 -3.77 1.75 35.53
C GLY A 343 -5.09 1.09 35.15
N CYS A 344 -5.37 -0.06 35.76
CA CYS A 344 -6.70 -0.58 36.13
C CYS A 344 -6.52 -1.95 36.79
#